data_AF-H0F733-F1
#
_entry.id   AF-H0F733-F1
#
_cell.length_a   1.000
_cell.length_b   1.000
_cell.length_c   1.000
_cell.angle_alpha   90.00
_cell.angle_beta   90.00
_cell.angle_gamma   90.00
#
_symmetry.space_group_name_H-M   'P 1'
#
loop_
_entity.id
_entity.type
_entity.pdbx_description
1 polymer ?
#
loop_
_entity_poly.entity_id
_entity_poly.type
_entity_poly.pdbx_seq_one_letter_code
_entity_poly.pdbx_strand_id
1 'polypeptide(L)' 'MASPYLTPDEVKELTGYVTRAAACRWLDRNGWPYATPAGGGWPRVLREYHDARLSGEEKRRPKRGAEPNWRCAA' A
#
# COMPACT_ATOMS: atom_id res chain seq x y z
N MET A 1 -1.11 22.09 2.00
CA MET A 1 -0.15 21.06 1.55
C MET A 1 -0.80 19.70 1.72
N ALA A 2 -1.07 18.99 0.63
CA ALA A 2 -1.63 17.64 0.72
C ALA A 2 -0.59 16.70 1.32
N SER A 3 -0.97 15.93 2.34
CA SER A 3 -0.10 14.88 2.85
C SER A 3 0.13 13.84 1.74
N PRO A 4 1.30 13.18 1.70
CA PRO A 4 1.56 12.11 0.71
C PRO A 4 0.71 10.85 0.94
N TYR A 5 -0.06 10.82 2.02
CA TYR A 5 -0.93 9.72 2.41
C TYR A 5 -2.39 10.10 2.21
N LEU A 6 -3.20 9.09 1.88
CA LEU A 6 -4.66 9.20 1.91
C LEU A 6 -5.13 9.56 3.32
N THR A 7 -6.07 10.49 3.38
CA THR A 7 -6.81 10.86 4.59
C THR A 7 -7.78 9.75 4.99
N PRO A 8 -8.27 9.73 6.24
CA PRO A 8 -9.25 8.75 6.69
C PRO A 8 -10.50 8.68 5.81
N ASP A 9 -10.99 9.81 5.32
CA ASP A 9 -12.17 9.85 4.46
C ASP A 9 -11.89 9.31 3.06
N GLU A 10 -10.75 9.63 2.46
CA GLU A 10 -10.33 9.02 1.18
C GLU A 10 -10.17 7.49 1.31
N VAL A 11 -9.69 6.99 2.45
CA VAL A 11 -9.62 5.53 2.71
C VAL A 11 -11.02 4.92 2.84
N LYS A 12 -11.99 5.62 3.43
CA LYS A 12 -13.39 5.15 3.47
C LYS A 12 -13.99 5.10 2.08
N GLU A 13 -13.74 6.11 1.24
CA GLU A 13 -14.21 6.13 -0.14
C GLU A 13 -13.58 5.00 -0.96
N LEU A 14 -12.27 4.76 -0.79
CA LEU A 14 -11.56 3.67 -1.47
C LEU A 14 -12.07 2.28 -1.06
N THR A 15 -12.25 2.07 0.24
CA THR A 15 -12.56 0.74 0.79
C THR A 15 -14.06 0.46 0.89
N GLY A 16 -14.90 1.49 0.88
CA GLY A 16 -16.33 1.43 1.16
C GLY A 16 -16.68 1.16 2.63
N TYR A 17 -15.69 1.05 3.52
CA TYR A 17 -15.89 0.69 4.91
C TYR A 17 -15.71 1.86 5.87
N VAL A 18 -16.66 2.01 6.79
CA VAL A 18 -16.64 3.07 7.81
C VAL A 18 -15.73 2.72 8.99
N THR A 19 -15.45 1.44 9.22
CA THR A 19 -14.62 0.99 10.35
C THR A 19 -13.19 0.69 9.93
N ARG A 20 -12.22 1.13 10.75
CA ARG A 20 -10.79 0.89 10.54
C ARG A 20 -10.47 -0.59 10.34
N ALA A 21 -11.05 -1.45 11.18
CA ALA A 21 -10.78 -2.89 11.14
C ALA A 21 -11.25 -3.53 9.82
N ALA A 22 -12.40 -3.11 9.30
CA ALA A 22 -12.89 -3.60 8.01
C ALA A 22 -12.06 -3.04 6.84
N ALA A 23 -11.66 -1.76 6.90
CA ALA A 23 -10.76 -1.17 5.91
C ALA A 23 -9.41 -1.91 5.86
N CYS A 24 -8.77 -2.19 7.01
CA CYS A 24 -7.53 -2.98 7.04
C CYS A 24 -7.72 -4.37 6.45
N ARG A 25 -8.79 -5.09 6.84
CA ARG A 25 -9.10 -6.41 6.26
C ARG A 25 -9.29 -6.37 4.75
N TRP A 26 -9.93 -5.33 4.24
CA TRP A 26 -10.09 -5.13 2.80
C TRP A 26 -8.74 -4.86 2.13
N LEU A 27 -7.91 -4.00 2.70
CA LEU A 27 -6.58 -3.69 2.18
C LEU A 27 -5.71 -4.96 2.14
N ASP A 28 -5.74 -5.78 3.19
CA ASP A 28 -5.03 -7.06 3.24
C ASP A 28 -5.52 -8.02 2.15
N ARG A 29 -6.84 -8.20 2.02
CA ARG A 29 -7.42 -9.12 1.00
C ARG A 29 -7.10 -8.69 -0.42
N ASN A 30 -7.05 -7.39 -0.69
CA ASN A 30 -6.76 -6.86 -2.02
C ASN A 30 -5.25 -6.66 -2.25
N GLY A 31 -4.40 -6.97 -1.27
CA GLY A 31 -2.95 -6.82 -1.37
C GLY A 31 -2.51 -5.37 -1.52
N TRP A 32 -3.19 -4.45 -0.84
CA TRP A 32 -2.83 -3.04 -0.82
C TRP A 32 -1.81 -2.77 0.29
N PRO A 33 -0.63 -2.18 -0.02
CA PRO A 33 0.32 -1.78 0.99
C PRO A 33 -0.18 -0.56 1.76
N TYR A 34 -0.19 -0.65 3.09
CA TYR A 34 -0.56 0.44 3.99
C TYR A 34 0.37 0.49 5.21
N ALA A 35 0.51 1.67 5.80
CA ALA A 35 1.19 1.88 7.07
C ALA A 35 0.16 2.09 8.19
N THR A 36 0.37 1.44 9.34
CA THR A 36 -0.49 1.65 10.52
C THR A 36 0.22 2.59 11.49
N PRO A 37 -0.38 3.74 11.85
CA PRO A 37 0.22 4.65 12.83
C PRO A 37 0.20 4.05 14.25
N ALA A 38 1.21 4.37 15.06
CA ALA A 38 1.51 3.74 16.35
C ALA A 38 0.46 3.93 17.48
N GLY A 39 -0.68 4.57 17.21
CA GLY A 39 -1.74 4.83 18.20
C GLY A 39 -3.11 4.25 17.84
N GLY A 40 -3.18 3.31 16.89
CA GLY A 40 -4.47 2.79 16.42
C GLY A 40 -5.24 3.78 15.54
N GLY A 41 -4.54 4.69 14.86
CA GLY A 41 -5.15 5.56 13.84
C GLY A 41 -5.51 4.80 12.56
N TRP A 42 -6.19 5.48 11.64
CA TRP A 42 -6.54 4.93 10.32
C TRP A 42 -5.30 4.47 9.53
N PRO A 43 -5.42 3.40 8.71
CA PRO A 43 -4.34 2.97 7.84
C PRO A 43 -4.00 4.09 6.84
N ARG A 44 -2.71 4.31 6.63
CA ARG A 44 -2.18 5.30 5.70
C ARG A 44 -1.72 4.61 4.44
N VAL A 45 -2.35 4.95 3.33
CA VAL A 45 -1.98 4.47 1.98
C VAL A 45 -1.30 5.63 1.25
N LEU A 46 -0.24 5.37 0.50
CA LEU A 46 0.42 6.40 -0.31
C LEU A 46 -0.49 6.80 -1.47
N ARG A 47 -0.68 8.12 -1.67
CA ARG A 47 -1.53 8.65 -2.74
C ARG A 47 -0.98 8.31 -4.13
N GLU A 48 0.33 8.43 -4.31
CA GLU A 48 1.01 8.03 -5.55
C GLU A 48 0.81 6.55 -5.89
N TYR A 49 0.74 5.68 -4.87
CA TYR A 49 0.51 4.26 -5.09
C TYR A 49 -0.94 3.98 -5.50
N HIS A 50 -1.89 4.65 -4.84
CA HIS A 50 -3.29 4.62 -5.20
C HIS A 50 -3.51 5.02 -6.66
N ASP A 51 -2.95 6.18 -7.05
CA ASP A 51 -3.10 6.72 -8.39
C ASP A 51 -2.45 5.79 -9.43
N ALA A 52 -1.22 5.32 -9.20
CA ALA A 52 -0.54 4.38 -10.09
C ALA A 52 -1.34 3.08 -10.28
N ARG A 53 -1.93 2.54 -9.20
CA ARG A 53 -2.69 1.30 -9.25
C ARG A 53 -4.04 1.47 -9.95
N LEU A 54 -4.71 2.61 -9.77
CA LEU A 54 -5.96 2.93 -10.50
C LEU A 54 -5.72 3.28 -11.97
N SER A 55 -4.59 3.92 -12.30
CA SER A 55 -4.19 4.20 -13.68
C SER A 55 -3.79 2.94 -14.47
N GLY A 56 -3.68 1.78 -13.82
CA GLY A 56 -3.26 0.53 -14.45
C GLY A 56 -1.74 0.41 -14.63
N GLU A 57 -0.97 1.44 -14.27
CA GLU A 57 0.49 1.39 -14.12
C GLU A 57 0.83 0.72 -12.79
N GLU A 58 0.54 -0.58 -12.68
CA GLU A 58 1.01 -1.34 -11.53
C GLU A 58 2.55 -1.39 -11.59
N LYS A 59 3.21 -0.50 -10.84
CA LYS A 59 4.65 -0.57 -10.54
C LYS A 59 4.87 -1.91 -9.84
N ARG A 60 5.14 -2.93 -10.65
CA ARG A 60 5.40 -4.29 -10.23
C ARG A 60 6.45 -4.22 -9.14
N ARG A 61 6.09 -4.59 -7.91
CA ARG A 61 7.04 -4.69 -6.80
C ARG A 61 8.20 -5.56 -7.31
N PRO A 62 9.45 -5.08 -7.34
CA PRO A 62 10.55 -5.92 -7.76
C PRO A 62 10.56 -7.13 -6.84
N LYS A 63 10.37 -8.33 -7.41
CA LYS A 63 10.47 -9.58 -6.65
C LYS A 63 11.87 -9.58 -6.03
N ARG A 64 11.95 -9.50 -4.71
CA ARG A 64 13.20 -9.77 -3.98
C ARG A 64 13.51 -11.24 -4.17
N GLY A 65 14.25 -11.55 -5.22
CA GLY A 65 14.61 -12.90 -5.62
C GLY A 65 15.75 -12.93 -6.66
N ALA A 66 16.46 -11.81 -6.85
CA ALA A 66 17.77 -11.87 -7.47
C ALA A 66 18.77 -12.09 -6.32
N GLU A 67 18.93 -13.35 -5.90
CA GLU A 67 20.21 -13.74 -5.31
C GLU A 67 21.29 -13.39 -6.35
N PRO A 68 22.24 -12.50 -6.04
CA PRO A 68 23.41 -12.35 -6.89
C PRO A 68 24.13 -13.69 -6.82
N ASN A 69 24.22 -14.42 -7.93
CA ASN A 69 25.07 -15.60 -8.00
C ASN A 69 26.52 -15.12 -7.89
N TRP A 70 27.09 -15.08 -6.69
CA TRP A 70 28.50 -14.73 -6.43
C TRP A 70 29.50 -15.81 -6.91
N ARG A 71 29.07 -16.76 -7.74
CA ARG A 71 29.93 -17.80 -8.32
C ARG A 71 30.48 -17.34 -9.66
N CYS A 72 31.68 -16.75 -9.62
CA CYS A 72 32.75 -16.66 -10.62
C CYS A 72 33.73 -15.59 -10.08
N ALA A 73 34.99 -15.87 -9.78
CA ALA A 73 36.00 -16.40 -10.69
C ALA A 73 36.99 -17.32 -9.97
N ALA A 74 37.42 -18.35 -10.70
CA ALA A 74 38.55 -19.22 -10.41
C ALA A 74 39.88 -18.53 -10.71
#